data_AF-J3GUK5-F1
#
_entry.id   AF-J3GUK5-F1
#
_cell.length_a   1.000
_cell.length_b   1.000
_cell.length_c   1.000
_cell.angle_alpha   90.00
_cell.angle_beta   90.00
_cell.angle_gamma   90.00
#
_symmetry.space_group_name_H-M   'P 1'
#
loop_
_entity.id
_entity.type
_entity.pdbx_description
1 polymer ?
#
loop_
_entity_poly.entity_id
_entity_poly.type
_entity_poly.pdbx_seq_one_letter_code
_entity_poly.pdbx_strand_id
1 'polypeptide(L)' 'MLDFIAQSLHTYWQSCEWLPIEINGAQGVVIKADGVITASMTFGFDEAGRVCRIFIMRNPDKLAGLEAALNVR' A
#
# COMPACT_ATOMS: atom_id res chain seq x y z
N MET A 1 0.14 19.92 5.35
CA MET A 1 0.52 19.12 4.15
C MET A 1 0.36 17.62 4.39
N LEU A 2 0.75 17.09 5.56
CA LEU A 2 0.42 15.72 5.99
C LEU A 2 -1.09 15.47 6.10
N ASP A 3 -1.87 16.45 6.58
CA ASP A 3 -3.32 16.31 6.71
C ASP A 3 -4.05 16.09 5.39
N PHE A 4 -3.54 16.63 4.28
CA PHE A 4 -4.15 16.42 2.96
C PHE A 4 -3.99 14.97 2.48
N ILE A 5 -2.80 14.39 2.72
CA ILE A 5 -2.50 13.00 2.39
C ILE A 5 -3.33 12.08 3.29
N ALA A 6 -3.34 12.33 4.60
CA ALA A 6 -4.11 11.54 5.55
C ALA A 6 -5.62 11.62 5.29
N GLN A 7 -6.20 12.83 5.15
CA GLN A 7 -7.64 13.01 5.01
C GLN A 7 -8.16 12.54 3.64
N SER A 8 -7.42 12.81 2.56
CA SER A 8 -7.83 12.39 1.21
C SER A 8 -7.67 10.89 1.04
N LEU A 9 -6.53 10.31 1.44
CA LEU A 9 -6.34 8.86 1.33
C LEU A 9 -7.27 8.10 2.26
N HIS A 10 -7.51 8.61 3.47
CA HIS A 10 -8.51 8.05 4.37
C HIS A 10 -9.87 8.02 3.66
N THR A 11 -10.37 9.14 3.15
CA THR A 11 -11.68 9.23 2.48
C THR A 11 -11.80 8.30 1.26
N TYR A 12 -10.77 8.22 0.42
CA TYR A 12 -10.79 7.37 -0.77
C TYR A 12 -10.68 5.86 -0.49
N TRP A 13 -10.14 5.49 0.68
CA TRP A 13 -9.85 4.09 1.00
C TRP A 13 -10.61 3.55 2.22
N GLN A 14 -11.57 4.30 2.78
CA GLN A 14 -12.38 3.85 3.93
C GLN A 14 -13.16 2.57 3.65
N SER A 15 -13.62 2.40 2.41
CA SER A 15 -14.40 1.23 1.98
C SER A 15 -13.53 0.12 1.38
N CYS A 16 -12.21 0.32 1.31
CA CYS A 16 -11.28 -0.66 0.75
C CYS A 16 -10.82 -1.63 1.83
N GLU A 17 -10.49 -2.85 1.43
CA GLU A 17 -9.84 -3.82 2.29
C GLU A 17 -8.33 -3.52 2.37
N TRP A 18 -7.76 -3.56 3.58
CA TRP A 18 -6.35 -3.30 3.82
C TRP A 18 -5.69 -4.59 4.32
N LEU A 19 -4.75 -5.13 3.53
CA LEU A 19 -4.06 -6.38 3.85
C LEU A 19 -2.58 -6.12 4.10
N PRO A 20 -2.10 -6.25 5.35
CA PRO A 20 -0.68 -6.13 5.66
C PRO A 20 0.10 -7.25 4.97
N ILE A 21 1.12 -6.88 4.21
CA ILE A 21 2.00 -7.82 3.51
C ILE A 21 3.44 -7.32 3.51
N GLU A 22 4.37 -8.23 3.26
CA GLU A 22 5.73 -7.85 2.91
C GLU A 22 5.81 -7.61 1.39
N ILE A 23 6.36 -6.47 0.99
CA ILE A 23 6.57 -6.11 -0.42
C ILE A 23 8.05 -5.86 -0.61
N ASN A 24 8.72 -6.73 -1.37
CA ASN A 24 10.15 -6.64 -1.64
C ASN A 24 11.02 -6.55 -0.36
N GLY A 25 10.66 -7.27 0.70
CA GLY A 25 11.38 -7.22 1.98
C GLY A 25 11.03 -6.04 2.89
N ALA A 26 10.13 -5.14 2.46
CA ALA A 26 9.67 -4.00 3.24
C ALA A 26 8.25 -4.24 3.77
N GLN A 27 7.97 -3.72 4.98
CA GLN A 27 6.61 -3.70 5.51
C GLN A 27 5.71 -2.82 4.64
N GLY A 28 4.58 -3.39 4.23
CA GLY A 28 3.62 -2.70 3.40
C GLY A 28 2.19 -3.19 3.60
N VAL A 29 1.31 -2.61 2.81
CA VAL A 29 -0.11 -2.95 2.76
C VAL A 29 -0.57 -2.94 1.32
N VAL A 30 -1.42 -3.89 0.94
CA VAL A 30 -2.20 -3.81 -0.30
C VAL A 30 -3.61 -3.36 0.02
N ILE A 31 -4.13 -2.52 -0.85
CA ILE A 31 -5.46 -1.92 -0.71
C ILE A 31 -6.31 -2.49 -1.84
N LYS A 32 -7.36 -3.23 -1.46
CA LYS A 32 -8.27 -3.86 -2.41
C LYS A 32 -9.62 -3.16 -2.43
N ALA A 33 -10.17 -2.99 -3.62
CA ALA A 33 -11.56 -2.62 -3.83
C ALA A 33 -12.21 -3.74 -4.65
N ASP A 34 -13.34 -4.28 -4.18
CA ASP A 34 -14.06 -5.38 -4.83
C ASP A 34 -13.16 -6.58 -5.16
N GLY A 35 -12.23 -6.91 -4.26
CA GLY A 35 -11.27 -8.01 -4.42
C GLY A 35 -10.04 -7.71 -5.28
N VAL A 36 -10.02 -6.58 -5.99
CA VAL A 36 -8.93 -6.17 -6.90
C VAL A 36 -7.95 -5.24 -6.19
N ILE A 37 -6.64 -5.48 -6.35
CA ILE A 37 -5.61 -4.58 -5.80
C ILE A 37 -5.62 -3.25 -6.57
N THR A 38 -5.98 -2.17 -5.88
CA THR A 38 -6.04 -0.81 -6.46
C THR A 38 -4.85 0.05 -6.09
N ALA A 39 -4.14 -0.30 -5.01
CA ALA A 39 -2.91 0.32 -4.61
C ALA A 39 -2.08 -0.61 -3.73
N SER A 40 -0.78 -0.35 -3.66
CA SER A 40 0.05 -0.85 -2.59
C SER A 40 0.82 0.30 -1.94
N MET A 41 1.16 0.14 -0.67
CA MET A 41 1.88 1.15 0.09
C MET A 41 2.99 0.50 0.90
N THR A 42 4.17 1.11 0.89
CA THR A 42 5.30 0.71 1.74
C THR A 42 5.81 1.90 2.54
N PHE A 43 6.47 1.59 3.64
CA PHE A 43 6.97 2.58 4.59
C PHE A 43 8.50 2.59 4.61
N GLY A 44 9.07 3.78 4.53
CA GLY A 44 10.49 4.01 4.85
C GLY A 44 10.61 4.43 6.30
N PHE A 45 11.58 3.83 7.00
CA PHE A 45 11.85 4.10 8.41
C PHE A 45 13.18 4.85 8.58
N ASP A 46 13.27 5.69 9.59
CA ASP A 46 14.54 6.28 10.04
C ASP A 46 15.35 5.29 10.91
N GLU A 47 16.53 5.71 11.36
CA GLU A 47 17.42 4.91 12.23
C GLU A 47 16.78 4.56 13.59
N ALA A 48 15.76 5.32 14.02
CA ALA A 48 15.01 5.06 15.25
C ALA A 48 13.79 4.15 15.02
N GLY A 49 13.60 3.63 13.81
CA GLY A 49 12.48 2.76 13.45
C GLY A 49 11.15 3.49 13.28
N ARG A 50 11.16 4.81 13.07
CA ARG A 50 9.94 5.62 12.88
C ARG A 50 9.66 5.81 11.40
N VAL A 51 8.39 5.76 11.02
CA VAL A 51 7.97 6.02 9.64
C VAL A 51 8.32 7.47 9.27
N CYS A 52 9.20 7.63 8.29
CA CYS A 52 9.60 8.94 7.77
C CYS A 52 9.25 9.13 6.28
N ARG A 53 8.88 8.04 5.59
CA ARG A 53 8.46 8.07 4.18
C ARG A 53 7.31 7.11 3.93
N ILE A 54 6.41 7.51 3.04
CA ILE A 54 5.32 6.67 2.54
C ILE A 54 5.45 6.62 1.02
N PHE A 55 5.49 5.42 0.48
CA PHE A 55 5.50 5.19 -0.97
C PHE A 55 4.18 4.55 -1.36
N ILE A 56 3.48 5.16 -2.31
CA ILE A 56 2.20 4.65 -2.82
C ILE A 56 2.38 4.26 -4.27
N MET A 57 2.10 3.00 -4.60
CA MET A 57 2.10 2.47 -5.95
C MET A 57 0.68 2.29 -6.46
N ARG A 58 0.39 2.91 -7.60
CA ARG A 58 -0.90 2.79 -8.33
C ARG A 58 -0.71 2.48 -9.82
N ASN A 59 0.49 2.10 -10.24
CA ASN A 59 0.73 1.70 -11.62
C ASN A 59 0.06 0.33 -11.86
N PRO A 60 -0.92 0.22 -12.78
CA PRO A 60 -1.67 -1.02 -13.02
C PRO A 60 -0.80 -2.23 -13.34
N ASP A 61 0.23 -2.07 -14.18
CA ASP A 61 1.10 -3.17 -14.61
C ASP A 61 1.88 -3.75 -13.42
N LYS A 62 2.37 -2.88 -12.53
CA LYS A 62 3.07 -3.30 -11.32
C LYS A 62 2.14 -3.96 -10.32
N LEU A 63 0.89 -3.51 -10.22
CA LEU A 63 -0.11 -4.10 -9.34
C LEU A 63 -0.58 -5.46 -9.85
N ALA A 64 -0.74 -5.65 -11.16
CA ALA A 64 -1.05 -6.95 -11.75
C ALA A 64 0.08 -7.97 -11.47
N GLY A 65 1.35 -7.55 -11.59
CA GLY A 65 2.49 -8.38 -11.21
C GLY A 65 2.51 -8.74 -9.72
N LEU A 66 2.14 -7.79 -8.85
CA LEU A 66 2.03 -8.03 -7.41
C LEU A 66 0.90 -9.02 -7.07
N GLU A 67 -0.27 -8.87 -7.70
CA GLU A 67 -1.40 -9.78 -7.52
C GLU A 67 -1.04 -11.22 -7.94
N ALA A 68 -0.38 -11.37 -9.09
CA ALA A 68 0.14 -12.67 -9.53
C ALA A 68 1.11 -13.27 -8.50
N ALA A 69 2.05 -12.49 -7.96
CA ALA A 69 3.00 -12.97 -6.96
C ALA A 69 2.34 -13.39 -5.63
N LEU A 70 1.26 -12.71 -5.22
CA LEU A 70 0.51 -13.03 -4.00
C LEU A 70 -0.39 -14.26 -4.14
N ASN A 71 -0.88 -14.54 -5.35
CA ASN A 71 -1.73 -15.70 -5.66
C ASN A 71 -0.93 -17.00 -5.90
N VAL A 72 0.40 -16.95 -5.96
CA VAL A 72 1.27 -18.13 -6.13
C VAL A 72 1.67 -18.70 -4.75
N ARG A 73 0.68 -18.97 -3.88
CA ARG A 73 0.87 -19.67 -2.60
C ARG A 73 0.10 -20.98 -2.58
#